data_AF-A0A8U0NN68-F1
#
_entry.id   AF-A0A8U0NN68-F1
#
_cell.length_a   1.000
_cell.length_b   1.000
_cell.length_c   1.000
_cell.angle_alpha   90.00
_cell.angle_beta   90.00
_cell.angle_gamma   90.00
#
_symmetry.space_group_name_H-M   'P 1'
#
loop_
_entity.id
_entity.type
_entity.pdbx_description
1 polymer ?
#
loop_
_entity_poly.entity_id
_entity_poly.type
_entity_poly.pdbx_seq_one_letter_code
_entity_poly.pdbx_strand_id
1 'polypeptide(L)'
;MKTHFQDTKNESGVVGNVINPTKARGVANVRFKGKKENVNRKQERCQVEKSGSTPFTDPHCHEKVFSSVEAILDLSVFRSQVPLESLVMDLKRKIPTLRFSPLEPNGRISVQGSFLAIQKLKESLLLKASFLLEKNRNFISEGKSPNRQNPRRHLQRRSSSESLRSSVPEATRRGETLVLDTDIFLYLKKSRFYKNTLKTCQVFCEERVDGEITTICIKNAQECSQPNNEKVVKALFEEYSLALHFELRKETLTLKGKGSKDKRNIKLACEQLSSRFPQVQINFYETHIDIIGSSSDTNLFKKEVMELIRLES
;
A
#
# COMPACT_ATOMS: atom_id res chain seq x y z
N MET A 1 64.84 0.80 -2.22
CA MET A 1 64.94 -0.11 -3.37
C MET A 1 64.01 0.42 -4.46
N LYS A 2 64.61 0.91 -5.56
CA LYS A 2 63.94 1.46 -6.76
C LYS A 2 63.15 0.35 -7.47
N THR A 3 62.04 0.71 -8.15
CA THR A 3 61.82 0.61 -9.63
C THR A 3 60.34 0.86 -10.00
N HIS A 4 60.05 1.96 -10.71
CA HIS A 4 59.55 2.06 -12.13
C HIS A 4 58.02 1.85 -12.28
N PHE A 5 57.22 2.76 -12.85
CA PHE A 5 57.41 3.52 -14.09
C PHE A 5 56.82 4.96 -14.05
N GLN A 6 57.68 5.91 -14.40
CA GLN A 6 57.45 7.17 -15.14
C GLN A 6 57.13 6.81 -16.62
N ASP A 7 56.50 7.59 -17.52
CA ASP A 7 56.24 9.02 -17.74
C ASP A 7 55.05 9.11 -18.75
N THR A 8 54.25 10.19 -18.85
CA THR A 8 54.60 11.34 -19.71
C THR A 8 53.59 12.50 -19.58
N LYS A 9 54.17 13.70 -19.42
CA LYS A 9 53.73 15.02 -19.95
C LYS A 9 52.44 15.67 -19.38
N ASN A 10 52.59 16.52 -18.37
CA ASN A 10 52.87 17.95 -18.57
C ASN A 10 53.08 18.70 -17.24
N GLU A 11 54.13 19.52 -17.26
CA GLU A 11 54.57 20.60 -16.36
C GLU A 11 53.39 21.49 -15.92
N SER A 12 53.28 22.16 -14.76
CA SER A 12 54.16 22.68 -13.70
C SER A 12 53.17 23.22 -12.63
N GLY A 13 53.34 23.20 -11.31
CA GLY A 13 54.44 22.83 -10.44
C GLY A 13 54.04 23.06 -8.98
N VAL A 14 54.95 22.61 -8.10
CA VAL A 14 55.14 22.97 -6.69
C VAL A 14 54.10 22.47 -5.67
N VAL A 15 54.40 21.31 -5.09
CA VAL A 15 53.90 20.88 -3.79
C VAL A 15 54.64 21.65 -2.70
N GLY A 16 53.89 22.41 -1.89
CA GLY A 16 54.37 23.06 -0.68
C GLY A 16 53.49 22.71 0.52
N ASN A 17 54.07 21.99 1.46
CA ASN A 17 53.67 21.74 2.85
C ASN A 17 52.38 20.95 3.15
N VAL A 18 52.65 19.74 3.62
CA VAL A 18 51.80 18.85 4.43
C VAL A 18 51.47 19.52 5.76
N ILE A 19 50.18 19.63 6.07
CA ILE A 19 49.69 19.88 7.43
C ILE A 19 48.66 18.78 7.75
N ASN A 20 48.87 18.09 8.87
CA ASN A 20 48.05 16.98 9.35
C ASN A 20 46.59 17.41 9.65
N PRO A 21 45.62 16.48 9.52
CA PRO A 21 44.21 16.81 9.51
C PRO A 21 43.66 17.02 10.93
N THR A 22 42.91 18.11 11.16
CA THR A 22 41.99 18.18 12.29
C THR A 22 40.63 18.75 11.88
N LYS A 23 39.64 17.84 11.93
CA LYS A 23 38.22 17.99 12.31
C LYS A 23 37.47 19.26 11.84
N ALA A 24 36.82 19.19 10.67
CA ALA A 24 35.38 19.44 10.50
C ALA A 24 34.94 19.42 9.02
N ARG A 25 33.99 18.53 8.71
CA ARG A 25 33.01 18.50 7.60
C ARG A 25 33.50 18.67 6.14
N GLY A 26 33.40 17.58 5.38
CA GLY A 26 33.50 17.57 3.90
C GLY A 26 32.14 17.49 3.21
N VAL A 27 31.63 18.64 2.73
CA VAL A 27 30.77 18.72 1.55
C VAL A 27 31.70 19.07 0.39
N ALA A 28 31.75 18.23 -0.64
CA ALA A 28 32.48 18.53 -1.87
C ALA A 28 31.57 19.33 -2.81
N ASN A 29 31.94 20.58 -3.11
CA ASN A 29 31.32 21.35 -4.18
C ASN A 29 32.27 21.41 -5.38
N VAL A 30 31.89 20.74 -6.46
CA VAL A 30 32.56 20.84 -7.76
C VAL A 30 31.84 21.92 -8.58
N ARG A 31 32.56 22.92 -9.09
CA ARG A 31 32.01 24.00 -9.94
C ARG A 31 32.50 23.80 -11.38
N PHE A 32 31.56 23.61 -12.31
CA PHE A 32 31.81 23.69 -13.76
C PHE A 32 31.31 25.04 -14.30
N LYS A 33 32.00 25.59 -15.31
CA LYS A 33 31.69 26.89 -15.95
C LYS A 33 31.35 26.70 -17.44
N GLY A 34 30.17 27.19 -17.85
CA GLY A 34 29.74 27.47 -19.24
C GLY A 34 28.87 26.37 -19.86
N LYS A 35 27.77 26.60 -20.59
CA LYS A 35 27.11 27.79 -21.18
C LYS A 35 25.57 27.62 -21.11
N LYS A 36 24.85 28.73 -21.27
CA LYS A 36 23.41 28.99 -21.04
C LYS A 36 22.43 28.16 -21.88
N GLU A 37 21.33 27.72 -21.25
CA GLU A 37 19.97 27.98 -21.74
C GLU A 37 18.95 27.95 -20.58
N ASN A 38 18.02 28.92 -20.56
CA ASN A 38 17.14 29.26 -19.44
C ASN A 38 15.79 28.54 -19.53
N VAL A 39 15.33 27.85 -18.48
CA VAL A 39 13.90 27.81 -18.12
C VAL A 39 13.77 27.77 -16.59
N ASN A 40 13.18 28.83 -16.03
CA ASN A 40 12.92 29.03 -14.61
C ASN A 40 12.02 27.93 -14.00
N ARG A 41 12.54 27.17 -13.04
CA ARG A 41 11.73 26.56 -11.96
C ARG A 41 12.14 27.21 -10.65
N LYS A 42 11.29 28.09 -10.12
CA LYS A 42 11.35 28.58 -8.74
C LYS A 42 11.10 27.37 -7.82
N GLN A 43 12.16 26.96 -7.11
CA GLN A 43 12.06 26.02 -5.99
C GLN A 43 12.29 26.84 -4.73
N GLU A 44 11.21 27.15 -4.01
CA GLU A 44 11.29 27.75 -2.68
C GLU A 44 11.80 26.68 -1.71
N ARG A 45 12.94 26.97 -1.10
CA ARG A 45 13.57 26.17 -0.04
C ARG A 45 12.94 26.58 1.28
N CYS A 46 12.33 25.63 1.98
CA CYS A 46 12.10 25.75 3.42
C CYS A 46 13.05 24.79 4.15
N GLN A 47 13.88 25.39 4.99
CA GLN A 47 14.83 24.76 5.89
C GLN A 47 14.05 24.21 7.09
N VAL A 48 14.22 22.93 7.43
CA VAL A 48 13.66 22.34 8.65
C VAL A 48 14.80 21.73 9.46
N GLU A 49 15.00 22.30 10.65
CA GLU A 49 15.86 21.78 11.70
C GLU A 49 15.32 20.46 12.26
N LYS A 50 16.23 19.57 12.65
CA LYS A 50 15.93 18.25 13.20
C LYS A 50 15.52 18.34 14.67
N SER A 51 14.37 17.79 15.03
CA SER A 51 14.21 16.93 16.23
C SER A 51 12.82 16.27 16.24
N GLY A 52 12.73 15.04 16.77
CA GLY A 52 11.48 14.35 17.08
C GLY A 52 10.95 13.43 15.98
N SER A 53 10.71 12.18 16.33
CA SER A 53 10.07 11.14 15.50
C SER A 53 8.72 11.60 14.94
N THR A 54 8.69 12.02 13.68
CA THR A 54 7.47 12.32 12.94
C THR A 54 7.08 11.11 12.07
N PRO A 55 5.78 10.83 11.93
CA PRO A 55 5.31 9.81 11.00
C PRO A 55 5.75 10.20 9.59
N PHE A 56 6.34 9.24 8.88
CA PHE A 56 6.80 9.39 7.51
C PHE A 56 5.62 9.82 6.61
N THR A 57 5.50 11.12 6.37
CA THR A 57 4.53 11.68 5.41
C THR A 57 5.24 11.85 4.08
N ASP A 58 4.78 11.14 3.05
CA ASP A 58 5.37 11.18 1.72
C ASP A 58 4.80 12.32 0.87
N PRO A 59 5.63 13.24 0.32
CA PRO A 59 5.18 14.29 -0.59
C PRO A 59 4.99 13.82 -2.05
N HIS A 60 5.16 12.51 -2.36
CA HIS A 60 5.17 12.00 -3.74
C HIS A 60 4.05 11.03 -4.12
N CYS A 61 3.00 10.87 -3.30
CA CYS A 61 1.83 10.05 -3.66
C CYS A 61 0.76 10.83 -4.46
N HIS A 62 1.17 11.71 -5.37
CA HIS A 62 0.29 12.78 -5.88
C HIS A 62 -0.59 12.42 -7.10
N GLU A 63 -0.69 11.14 -7.49
CA GLU A 63 -1.34 10.80 -8.77
C GLU A 63 -2.15 9.49 -8.77
N LYS A 64 -2.37 8.86 -7.61
CA LYS A 64 -3.19 7.64 -7.49
C LYS A 64 -4.15 7.80 -6.32
N VAL A 65 -5.34 7.19 -6.41
CA VAL A 65 -6.40 7.30 -5.39
C VAL A 65 -5.96 6.89 -3.99
N PHE A 66 -4.89 6.11 -3.89
CA PHE A 66 -4.68 5.26 -2.73
C PHE A 66 -3.95 5.99 -1.62
N SER A 67 -4.67 6.14 -0.51
CA SER A 67 -4.07 6.29 0.79
C SER A 67 -3.02 5.21 1.03
N SER A 68 -1.94 5.61 1.69
CA SER A 68 -0.91 4.67 2.09
C SER A 68 -1.40 3.86 3.27
N VAL A 69 -1.41 2.54 3.13
CA VAL A 69 -1.72 1.59 4.20
C VAL A 69 -0.44 1.28 4.96
N GLU A 70 -0.53 1.23 6.30
CA GLU A 70 0.52 0.69 7.16
C GLU A 70 0.07 -0.67 7.72
N ALA A 71 0.97 -1.65 7.69
CA ALA A 71 0.74 -2.99 8.20
C ALA A 71 1.94 -3.45 9.04
N ILE A 72 1.65 -4.01 10.22
CA ILE A 72 2.64 -4.66 11.05
C ILE A 72 2.63 -6.15 10.73
N LEU A 73 3.76 -6.67 10.26
CA LEU A 73 3.94 -8.08 9.94
C LEU A 73 4.74 -8.76 11.04
N ASP A 74 4.31 -9.94 11.44
CA ASP A 74 5.09 -10.85 12.27
C ASP A 74 5.70 -11.96 11.39
N LEU A 75 7.00 -11.87 11.15
CA LEU A 75 7.74 -12.83 10.32
C LEU A 75 8.38 -13.95 11.15
N SER A 76 8.19 -13.97 12.47
CA SER A 76 8.81 -14.96 13.38
C SER A 76 8.48 -16.41 12.97
N VAL A 77 7.31 -16.64 12.38
CA VAL A 77 6.86 -17.95 11.85
C VAL A 77 7.81 -18.55 10.81
N PHE A 78 8.60 -17.71 10.11
CA PHE A 78 9.55 -18.13 9.09
C PHE A 78 10.95 -18.40 9.64
N ARG A 79 11.25 -17.98 10.87
CA ARG A 79 12.60 -17.96 11.45
C ARG A 79 13.25 -19.34 11.53
N SER A 80 12.46 -20.40 11.71
CA SER A 80 12.97 -21.77 11.77
C SER A 80 13.39 -22.32 10.40
N GLN A 81 13.01 -21.66 9.31
CA GLN A 81 13.17 -22.20 7.95
C GLN A 81 14.01 -21.29 7.04
N VAL A 82 13.97 -19.97 7.25
CA VAL A 82 14.71 -19.00 6.44
C VAL A 82 15.24 -17.84 7.30
N PRO A 83 16.43 -17.30 7.00
CA PRO A 83 16.88 -16.03 7.59
C PRO A 83 15.91 -14.90 7.27
N LEU A 84 15.44 -14.18 8.29
CA LEU A 84 14.41 -13.16 8.13
C LEU A 84 14.92 -11.97 7.30
N GLU A 85 16.20 -11.62 7.42
CA GLU A 85 16.84 -10.56 6.66
C GLU A 85 16.80 -10.86 5.16
N SER A 86 17.08 -12.11 4.78
CA SER A 86 17.01 -12.55 3.39
C SER A 86 15.58 -12.52 2.87
N LEU A 87 14.59 -12.92 3.69
CA LEU A 87 13.18 -12.84 3.33
C LEU A 87 12.75 -11.39 3.07
N VAL A 88 13.12 -10.47 3.97
CA VAL A 88 12.82 -9.03 3.81
C VAL A 88 13.47 -8.46 2.55
N MET A 89 14.73 -8.82 2.27
CA MET A 89 15.42 -8.39 1.04
C MET A 89 14.74 -8.90 -0.23
N ASP A 90 14.28 -10.16 -0.24
CA ASP A 90 13.54 -10.72 -1.36
C ASP A 90 12.18 -10.02 -1.56
N LEU A 91 11.47 -9.70 -0.49
CA LEU A 91 10.20 -8.98 -0.54
C LEU A 91 10.39 -7.55 -1.08
N LYS A 92 11.41 -6.83 -0.61
CA LYS A 92 11.81 -5.51 -1.14
C LYS A 92 12.09 -5.56 -2.64
N ARG A 93 12.80 -6.60 -3.11
CA ARG A 93 13.09 -6.79 -4.54
C ARG A 93 11.83 -7.09 -5.35
N LYS A 94 10.91 -7.89 -4.82
CA LYS A 94 9.66 -8.27 -5.52
C LYS A 94 8.63 -7.14 -5.59
N ILE A 95 8.59 -6.28 -4.59
CA ILE A 95 7.59 -5.21 -4.46
C ILE A 95 8.31 -3.90 -4.06
N PRO A 96 9.02 -3.26 -5.00
CA PRO A 96 9.86 -2.10 -4.69
C PRO A 96 9.07 -0.85 -4.28
N THR A 97 7.75 -0.84 -4.50
CA THR A 97 6.85 0.24 -4.11
C THR A 97 6.54 0.23 -2.61
N LEU A 98 6.87 -0.84 -1.88
CA LEU A 98 6.67 -0.93 -0.44
C LEU A 98 7.88 -0.36 0.32
N ARG A 99 7.58 0.34 1.41
CA ARG A 99 8.56 0.86 2.36
C ARG A 99 8.54 -0.04 3.58
N PHE A 100 9.70 -0.55 3.96
CA PHE A 100 9.84 -1.43 5.11
C PHE A 100 10.66 -0.71 6.17
N SER A 101 10.18 -0.72 7.40
CA SER A 101 10.96 -0.36 8.59
C SER A 101 12.10 -1.36 8.83
N PRO A 102 13.04 -1.06 9.73
CA PRO A 102 14.02 -2.04 10.19
C PRO A 102 13.34 -3.27 10.82
N LEU A 103 13.90 -4.45 10.58
CA LEU A 103 13.42 -5.69 11.21
C LEU A 103 13.73 -5.66 12.71
N GLU A 104 12.71 -5.82 13.55
CA GLU A 104 12.87 -5.88 14.99
C GLU A 104 13.40 -7.25 15.45
N PRO A 105 14.07 -7.33 16.63
CA PRO A 105 14.56 -8.60 17.17
C PRO A 105 13.47 -9.66 17.42
N ASN A 106 12.24 -9.22 17.69
CA ASN A 106 11.07 -10.10 17.84
C ASN A 106 10.57 -10.69 16.50
N GLY A 107 11.14 -10.28 15.37
CA GLY A 107 10.74 -10.71 14.02
C GLY A 107 9.61 -9.88 13.41
N ARG A 108 9.24 -8.76 14.02
CA ARG A 108 8.21 -7.84 13.51
C ARG A 108 8.81 -6.76 12.63
N ILE A 109 8.00 -6.29 11.70
CA ILE A 109 8.36 -5.23 10.77
C ILE A 109 7.10 -4.44 10.38
N SER A 110 7.14 -3.11 10.47
CA SER A 110 6.14 -2.24 9.85
C SER A 110 6.44 -2.08 8.36
N VAL A 111 5.40 -2.20 7.54
CA VAL A 111 5.44 -2.05 6.09
C VAL A 111 4.38 -1.07 5.66
N GLN A 112 4.76 -0.11 4.82
CA GLN A 112 3.90 0.93 4.31
C GLN A 112 3.86 0.90 2.77
N GLY A 113 2.68 1.10 2.19
CA GLY A 113 2.52 1.32 0.75
C GLY A 113 1.06 1.34 0.31
N SER A 114 0.82 1.32 -0.99
CA SER A 114 -0.57 1.27 -1.50
C SER A 114 -1.27 -0.02 -1.12
N PHE A 115 -2.60 0.04 -1.03
CA PHE A 115 -3.44 -1.14 -0.76
C PHE A 115 -3.08 -2.35 -1.64
N LEU A 116 -2.98 -2.15 -2.96
CA LEU A 116 -2.60 -3.23 -3.90
C LEU A 116 -1.20 -3.80 -3.64
N ALA A 117 -0.24 -2.96 -3.22
CA ALA A 117 1.10 -3.43 -2.90
C ALA A 117 1.11 -4.29 -1.61
N ILE A 118 0.30 -3.91 -0.62
CA ILE A 118 0.10 -4.70 0.61
C ILE A 118 -0.64 -6.01 0.31
N GLN A 119 -1.62 -6.01 -0.61
CA GLN A 119 -2.29 -7.24 -1.05
C GLN A 119 -1.30 -8.20 -1.75
N LYS A 120 -0.47 -7.68 -2.66
CA LYS A 120 0.60 -8.47 -3.32
C LYS A 120 1.62 -9.02 -2.32
N LEU A 121 1.90 -8.28 -1.24
CA LEU A 121 2.76 -8.73 -0.15
C LEU A 121 2.15 -9.92 0.59
N LYS A 122 0.87 -9.84 0.94
CA LYS A 122 0.11 -10.95 1.55
C LYS A 122 0.18 -12.20 0.68
N GLU A 123 -0.11 -12.08 -0.63
CA GLU A 123 -0.03 -13.21 -1.58
C GLU A 123 1.38 -13.80 -1.65
N SER A 124 2.40 -12.94 -1.72
CA SER A 124 3.81 -13.37 -1.76
C SER A 124 4.22 -14.15 -0.51
N LEU A 125 3.75 -13.72 0.67
CA LEU A 125 4.00 -14.38 1.95
C LEU A 125 3.26 -15.72 2.04
N LEU A 126 2.00 -15.78 1.59
CA LEU A 126 1.22 -17.02 1.54
C LEU A 126 1.89 -18.05 0.64
N LEU A 127 2.31 -17.67 -0.57
CA LEU A 127 3.05 -18.55 -1.48
C LEU A 127 4.35 -19.06 -0.86
N LYS A 128 5.08 -18.18 -0.16
CA LYS A 128 6.31 -18.56 0.54
C LYS A 128 6.03 -19.56 1.66
N ALA A 129 4.98 -19.35 2.45
CA ALA A 129 4.56 -20.26 3.51
C ALA A 129 4.18 -21.63 2.94
N SER A 130 3.38 -21.68 1.87
CA SER A 130 2.99 -22.94 1.21
C SER A 130 4.19 -23.71 0.66
N PHE A 131 5.10 -23.02 -0.04
CA PHE A 131 6.33 -23.64 -0.56
C PHE A 131 7.19 -24.26 0.55
N LEU A 132 7.31 -23.56 1.67
CA LEU A 132 8.07 -24.04 2.83
C LEU A 132 7.39 -25.25 3.50
N LEU A 133 6.07 -25.27 3.58
CA LEU A 133 5.31 -26.43 4.07
C LEU A 133 5.50 -27.67 3.17
N GLU A 134 5.46 -27.50 1.84
CA GLU A 134 5.70 -28.59 0.89
C GLU A 134 7.12 -29.13 0.97
N LYS A 135 8.12 -28.24 1.02
CA LYS A 135 9.52 -28.61 1.19
C LYS A 135 9.72 -29.54 2.39
N ASN A 136 9.13 -29.20 3.54
CA ASN A 136 9.25 -30.02 4.75
C ASN A 136 8.56 -31.39 4.63
N ARG A 137 7.45 -31.50 3.88
CA ARG A 137 6.81 -32.80 3.60
C ARG A 137 7.71 -33.71 2.78
N ASN A 138 8.41 -33.15 1.79
CA ASN A 138 9.29 -33.90 0.91
C ASN A 138 10.52 -34.45 1.65
N PHE A 139 11.09 -33.70 2.60
CA PHE A 139 12.17 -34.20 3.47
C PHE A 139 11.74 -35.33 4.43
N ILE A 140 10.49 -35.29 4.92
CA ILE A 140 9.95 -36.36 5.78
C ILE A 140 9.68 -37.65 4.97
N SER A 141 9.32 -37.52 3.69
CA SER A 141 9.14 -38.68 2.80
C SER A 141 10.45 -39.30 2.32
N GLU A 142 11.51 -38.51 2.12
CA GLU A 142 12.82 -39.00 1.69
C GLU A 142 13.62 -39.69 2.81
N GLY A 143 13.28 -39.46 4.08
CA GLY A 143 13.88 -40.15 5.23
C GLY A 143 13.34 -41.56 5.53
N LYS A 144 12.32 -42.04 4.79
CA LYS A 144 11.80 -43.41 4.96
C LYS A 144 12.40 -44.34 3.92
N SER A 145 13.51 -44.99 4.28
CA SER A 145 13.98 -46.19 3.60
C SER A 145 12.84 -47.23 3.49
N PRO A 146 12.58 -47.83 2.33
CA PRO A 146 11.53 -48.84 2.19
C PRO A 146 12.06 -50.19 2.68
N ASN A 147 12.21 -50.36 4.00
CA ASN A 147 12.39 -51.70 4.54
C ASN A 147 11.02 -52.30 4.87
N ARG A 148 10.55 -53.16 3.95
CA ARG A 148 9.42 -54.04 4.15
C ARG A 148 9.67 -54.90 5.39
N GLN A 149 8.87 -54.73 6.43
CA GLN A 149 8.28 -55.82 7.20
C GLN A 149 7.23 -55.26 8.18
N ASN A 150 5.97 -55.60 7.92
CA ASN A 150 4.89 -55.45 8.88
C ASN A 150 5.13 -56.38 10.08
N PRO A 151 4.76 -55.92 11.28
CA PRO A 151 3.81 -56.73 12.03
C PRO A 151 2.64 -55.89 12.54
N ARG A 152 1.43 -56.38 12.26
CA ARG A 152 0.21 -56.01 12.96
C ARG A 152 0.43 -56.17 14.47
N ARG A 153 0.17 -55.11 15.25
CA ARG A 153 -0.28 -55.22 16.64
C ARG A 153 -1.01 -53.94 17.05
N HIS A 154 -2.28 -54.13 17.40
CA HIS A 154 -3.13 -53.18 18.11
C HIS A 154 -2.45 -52.68 19.38
N LEU A 155 -2.45 -51.37 19.57
CA LEU A 155 -2.53 -50.75 20.90
C LEU A 155 -3.07 -49.31 20.74
N GLN A 156 -4.23 -49.09 21.33
CA GLN A 156 -4.86 -47.79 21.50
C GLN A 156 -3.88 -46.85 22.23
N ARG A 157 -3.61 -45.68 21.66
CA ARG A 157 -3.11 -44.54 22.43
C ARG A 157 -3.60 -43.24 21.80
N ARG A 158 -4.42 -42.52 22.56
CA ARG A 158 -4.90 -41.17 22.29
C ARG A 158 -3.73 -40.30 21.80
N SER A 159 -3.87 -39.72 20.62
CA SER A 159 -3.15 -38.51 20.23
C SER A 159 -4.18 -37.55 19.67
N SER A 160 -4.42 -36.50 20.43
CA SER A 160 -5.11 -35.28 20.03
C SER A 160 -4.48 -34.77 18.73
N SER A 161 -5.22 -34.94 17.64
CA SER A 161 -4.98 -34.29 16.36
C SER A 161 -5.29 -32.80 16.52
N GLU A 162 -4.40 -32.05 17.19
CA GLU A 162 -4.40 -30.59 17.08
C GLU A 162 -3.83 -30.25 15.71
N SER A 163 -4.69 -30.41 14.71
CA SER A 163 -4.66 -29.64 13.48
C SER A 163 -4.54 -28.17 13.89
N LEU A 164 -3.52 -27.51 13.33
CA LEU A 164 -3.25 -26.09 13.42
C LEU A 164 -4.49 -25.32 12.90
N ARG A 165 -5.52 -25.19 13.74
CA ARG A 165 -6.65 -24.31 13.50
C ARG A 165 -6.10 -22.90 13.53
N SER A 166 -6.30 -22.16 12.45
CA SER A 166 -6.21 -20.72 12.53
C SER A 166 -7.11 -20.28 13.67
N SER A 167 -6.56 -19.68 14.71
CA SER A 167 -7.31 -18.99 15.75
C SER A 167 -7.88 -17.70 15.18
N VAL A 168 -8.83 -17.86 14.25
CA VAL A 168 -9.89 -16.91 13.96
C VAL A 168 -11.06 -17.37 14.82
N PRO A 169 -11.76 -16.49 15.57
CA PRO A 169 -12.92 -16.91 16.35
C PRO A 169 -13.96 -17.53 15.42
N GLU A 170 -14.07 -18.85 15.48
CA GLU A 170 -15.08 -19.64 14.78
C GLU A 170 -16.38 -19.49 15.57
N ALA A 171 -17.01 -18.33 15.44
CA ALA A 171 -18.33 -18.05 15.97
C ALA A 171 -19.07 -17.14 14.99
N THR A 172 -19.93 -17.76 14.17
CA THR A 172 -21.08 -17.13 13.50
C THR A 172 -20.75 -16.08 12.43
N ARG A 173 -20.47 -16.52 11.18
CA ARG A 173 -20.79 -15.73 9.98
C ARG A 173 -20.83 -16.62 8.73
N ARG A 174 -22.03 -17.04 8.35
CA ARG A 174 -22.35 -17.70 7.07
C ARG A 174 -22.30 -16.67 5.94
N GLY A 175 -21.12 -16.10 5.67
CA GLY A 175 -20.97 -15.05 4.67
C GLY A 175 -19.51 -14.82 4.26
N GLU A 176 -19.32 -14.28 3.07
CA GLU A 176 -18.01 -13.98 2.51
C GLU A 176 -17.47 -12.65 3.03
N THR A 177 -16.17 -12.59 3.29
CA THR A 177 -15.50 -11.33 3.68
C THR A 177 -14.63 -10.85 2.53
N LEU A 178 -14.77 -9.56 2.23
CA LEU A 178 -13.98 -8.80 1.25
C LEU A 178 -13.37 -7.58 1.95
N VAL A 179 -12.12 -7.27 1.63
CA VAL A 179 -11.40 -6.11 2.18
C VAL A 179 -11.00 -5.24 0.99
N LEU A 180 -11.35 -3.96 1.01
CA LEU A 180 -11.06 -2.98 -0.05
C LEU A 180 -10.44 -1.72 0.55
N ASP A 181 -9.72 -0.97 -0.28
CA ASP A 181 -9.42 0.44 -0.02
C ASP A 181 -10.73 1.23 0.18
N THR A 182 -10.76 2.11 1.19
CA THR A 182 -11.98 2.83 1.58
C THR A 182 -12.51 3.75 0.48
N ASP A 183 -11.63 4.46 -0.22
CA ASP A 183 -12.05 5.36 -1.30
C ASP A 183 -12.63 4.57 -2.48
N ILE A 184 -12.02 3.43 -2.82
CA ILE A 184 -12.56 2.51 -3.82
C ILE A 184 -13.91 1.94 -3.40
N PHE A 185 -14.06 1.52 -2.14
CA PHE A 185 -15.33 0.99 -1.65
C PHE A 185 -16.44 2.04 -1.73
N LEU A 186 -16.17 3.27 -1.30
CA LEU A 186 -17.18 4.33 -1.31
C LEU A 186 -17.60 4.67 -2.76
N TYR A 187 -16.64 4.72 -3.69
CA TYR A 187 -16.91 4.89 -5.12
C TYR A 187 -17.77 3.74 -5.69
N LEU A 188 -17.37 2.50 -5.40
CA LEU A 188 -18.11 1.30 -5.77
C LEU A 188 -19.55 1.36 -5.24
N LYS A 189 -19.74 1.68 -3.96
CA LYS A 189 -21.04 1.74 -3.28
C LYS A 189 -22.00 2.76 -3.89
N LYS A 190 -21.48 3.88 -4.39
CA LYS A 190 -22.27 4.92 -5.10
C LYS A 190 -22.76 4.43 -6.47
N SER A 191 -22.02 3.53 -7.11
CA SER A 191 -22.29 3.06 -8.47
C SER A 191 -23.62 2.29 -8.60
N ARG A 192 -24.20 2.32 -9.80
CA ARG A 192 -25.35 1.46 -10.15
C ARG A 192 -24.98 -0.02 -10.12
N PHE A 193 -23.74 -0.36 -10.44
CA PHE A 193 -23.23 -1.73 -10.42
C PHE A 193 -23.43 -2.36 -9.05
N TYR A 194 -23.00 -1.69 -7.97
CA TYR A 194 -23.15 -2.19 -6.62
C TYR A 194 -24.61 -2.49 -6.27
N LYS A 195 -25.51 -1.52 -6.46
CA LYS A 195 -26.95 -1.67 -6.15
C LYS A 195 -27.60 -2.79 -6.98
N ASN A 196 -27.27 -2.87 -8.26
CA ASN A 196 -27.83 -3.88 -9.16
C ASN A 196 -27.32 -5.28 -8.80
N THR A 197 -26.03 -5.44 -8.52
CA THR A 197 -25.44 -6.72 -8.13
C THR A 197 -26.05 -7.26 -6.84
N LEU A 198 -26.22 -6.40 -5.82
CA LEU A 198 -26.87 -6.82 -4.57
C LEU A 198 -28.32 -7.26 -4.79
N LYS A 199 -29.08 -6.50 -5.59
CA LYS A 199 -30.48 -6.82 -5.90
C LYS A 199 -30.63 -8.12 -6.69
N THR A 200 -29.82 -8.31 -7.72
CA THR A 200 -29.85 -9.50 -8.59
C THR A 200 -29.45 -10.76 -7.84
N CYS A 201 -28.41 -10.68 -7.01
CA CYS A 201 -27.92 -11.82 -6.24
C CYS A 201 -28.65 -12.04 -4.92
N GLN A 202 -29.59 -11.14 -4.54
CA GLN A 202 -30.34 -11.18 -3.29
C GLN A 202 -29.41 -11.31 -2.06
N VAL A 203 -28.38 -10.48 -2.02
CA VAL A 203 -27.42 -10.40 -0.91
C VAL A 203 -27.48 -9.03 -0.25
N PHE A 204 -27.01 -8.95 0.99
CA PHE A 204 -26.75 -7.69 1.66
C PHE A 204 -25.31 -7.62 2.15
N CYS A 205 -24.82 -6.40 2.36
CA CYS A 205 -23.48 -6.13 2.83
C CYS A 205 -23.50 -5.41 4.17
N GLU A 206 -22.68 -5.85 5.11
CA GLU A 206 -22.32 -5.12 6.32
C GLU A 206 -20.89 -4.61 6.17
N GLU A 207 -20.67 -3.32 6.38
CA GLU A 207 -19.37 -2.68 6.24
C GLU A 207 -18.80 -2.26 7.60
N ARG A 208 -17.49 -2.38 7.75
CA ARG A 208 -16.71 -1.83 8.85
C ARG A 208 -15.53 -1.07 8.27
N VAL A 209 -15.50 0.23 8.52
CA VAL A 209 -14.41 1.12 8.10
C VAL A 209 -13.36 1.16 9.20
N ASP A 210 -12.09 1.01 8.81
CA ASP A 210 -10.92 1.13 9.67
C ASP A 210 -9.86 1.94 8.92
N GLY A 211 -9.91 3.26 9.10
CA GLY A 211 -9.06 4.21 8.39
C GLY A 211 -9.20 4.12 6.87
N GLU A 212 -8.11 3.70 6.24
CA GLU A 212 -7.89 3.60 4.80
C GLU A 212 -8.45 2.30 4.19
N ILE A 213 -8.95 1.39 5.03
CA ILE A 213 -9.46 0.09 4.63
C ILE A 213 -10.91 -0.09 5.09
N THR A 214 -11.73 -0.65 4.21
CA THR A 214 -13.08 -1.09 4.53
C THR A 214 -13.19 -2.61 4.42
N THR A 215 -13.66 -3.25 5.49
CA THR A 215 -14.03 -4.67 5.50
C THR A 215 -15.53 -4.81 5.25
N ILE A 216 -15.89 -5.62 4.27
CA ILE A 216 -17.26 -5.86 3.82
C ILE A 216 -17.60 -7.33 4.07
N CYS A 217 -18.65 -7.57 4.84
CA CYS A 217 -19.24 -8.89 5.05
C CYS A 217 -20.46 -9.03 4.14
N ILE A 218 -20.38 -9.93 3.16
CA ILE A 218 -21.42 -10.24 2.20
C ILE A 218 -22.21 -11.44 2.73
N LYS A 219 -23.52 -11.27 2.89
CA LYS A 219 -24.41 -12.30 3.42
C LYS A 219 -25.61 -12.46 2.49
N ASN A 220 -26.09 -13.70 2.37
CA ASN A 220 -27.34 -13.96 1.65
C ASN A 220 -28.54 -13.39 2.42
N ALA A 221 -29.49 -12.79 1.71
CA ALA A 221 -30.69 -12.21 2.32
C ALA A 221 -31.67 -13.26 2.87
N GLN A 222 -31.58 -14.51 2.40
CA GLN A 222 -32.36 -15.65 2.90
C GLN A 222 -31.46 -16.85 3.14
N GLU A 223 -31.75 -17.63 4.18
CA GLU A 223 -31.00 -18.87 4.47
C GLU A 223 -31.12 -19.92 3.35
N CYS A 224 -32.18 -19.85 2.54
CA CYS A 224 -32.49 -20.71 1.39
C CYS A 224 -32.17 -20.10 0.01
N SER A 225 -31.42 -19.00 -0.07
CA SER A 225 -30.95 -18.49 -1.36
C SER A 225 -30.05 -19.54 -2.05
N GLN A 226 -29.86 -19.39 -3.37
CA GLN A 226 -28.90 -20.22 -4.12
C GLN A 226 -27.57 -20.29 -3.35
N PRO A 227 -27.06 -21.50 -3.07
CA PRO A 227 -25.74 -21.61 -2.46
C PRO A 227 -24.75 -20.93 -3.41
N ASN A 228 -23.83 -20.12 -2.86
CA ASN A 228 -22.71 -19.47 -3.56
C ASN A 228 -22.90 -18.03 -4.08
N ASN A 229 -24.08 -17.39 -3.94
CA ASN A 229 -24.28 -16.00 -4.39
C ASN A 229 -23.30 -15.01 -3.76
N GLU A 230 -23.04 -15.15 -2.45
CA GLU A 230 -22.01 -14.40 -1.73
C GLU A 230 -20.61 -14.47 -2.37
N LYS A 231 -20.20 -15.63 -2.90
CA LYS A 231 -18.91 -15.80 -3.58
C LYS A 231 -18.88 -15.15 -4.95
N VAL A 232 -20.00 -15.26 -5.68
CA VAL A 232 -20.15 -14.59 -6.98
C VAL A 232 -20.05 -13.07 -6.80
N VAL A 233 -20.77 -12.52 -5.83
CA VAL A 233 -20.74 -11.08 -5.53
C VAL A 233 -19.35 -10.64 -5.09
N LYS A 234 -18.68 -11.43 -4.24
CA LYS A 234 -17.30 -11.16 -3.85
C LYS A 234 -16.38 -11.08 -5.06
N ALA A 235 -16.41 -12.07 -5.96
CA ALA A 235 -15.57 -12.08 -7.16
C ALA A 235 -15.86 -10.87 -8.08
N LEU A 236 -17.13 -10.52 -8.27
CA LEU A 236 -17.55 -9.35 -9.05
C LEU A 236 -17.03 -8.04 -8.43
N PHE A 237 -17.10 -7.91 -7.11
CA PHE A 237 -16.60 -6.73 -6.41
C PHE A 237 -15.07 -6.67 -6.44
N GLU A 238 -14.37 -7.79 -6.29
CA GLU A 238 -12.92 -7.87 -6.43
C GLU A 238 -12.47 -7.42 -7.82
N GLU A 239 -13.04 -8.00 -8.88
CA GLU A 239 -12.72 -7.66 -10.27
C GLU A 239 -12.98 -6.19 -10.58
N TYR A 240 -14.17 -5.69 -10.22
CA TYR A 240 -14.52 -4.30 -10.53
C TYR A 240 -13.71 -3.31 -9.68
N SER A 241 -13.45 -3.63 -8.40
CA SER A 241 -12.59 -2.80 -7.54
C SER A 241 -11.17 -2.68 -8.11
N LEU A 242 -10.63 -3.78 -8.66
CA LEU A 242 -9.33 -3.78 -9.30
C LEU A 242 -9.31 -2.88 -10.54
N ALA A 243 -10.36 -2.90 -11.36
CA ALA A 243 -10.47 -1.97 -12.50
C ALA A 243 -10.50 -0.50 -12.03
N LEU A 244 -11.29 -0.20 -11.00
CA LEU A 244 -11.36 1.14 -10.40
C LEU A 244 -10.00 1.61 -9.85
N HIS A 245 -9.18 0.69 -9.33
CA HIS A 245 -7.83 1.04 -8.87
C HIS A 245 -6.93 1.62 -10.00
N PHE A 246 -7.18 1.27 -11.25
CA PHE A 246 -6.40 1.78 -12.39
C PHE A 246 -7.05 3.01 -13.04
N GLU A 247 -8.37 3.06 -13.07
CA GLU A 247 -9.14 4.12 -13.71
C GLU A 247 -9.16 5.41 -12.89
N LEU A 248 -9.41 5.29 -11.58
CA LEU A 248 -9.73 6.44 -10.75
C LEU A 248 -8.48 7.23 -10.34
N ARG A 249 -8.68 8.53 -10.14
CA ARG A 249 -7.73 9.50 -9.58
C ARG A 249 -8.40 10.23 -8.42
N LYS A 250 -7.57 10.65 -7.45
CA LYS A 250 -7.99 11.42 -6.29
C LYS A 250 -7.29 12.76 -6.30
N GLU A 251 -8.07 13.81 -6.26
CA GLU A 251 -7.63 15.19 -6.15
C GLU A 251 -8.09 15.76 -4.81
N THR A 252 -7.19 16.40 -4.07
CA THR A 252 -7.50 16.95 -2.74
C THR A 252 -7.46 18.47 -2.77
N LEU A 253 -8.58 19.11 -2.43
CA LEU A 253 -8.67 20.54 -2.20
C LEU A 253 -8.42 20.85 -0.72
N THR A 254 -7.36 21.58 -0.42
CA THR A 254 -7.03 21.95 0.96
C THR A 254 -7.94 23.07 1.47
N LEU A 255 -8.60 22.84 2.61
CA LEU A 255 -9.39 23.84 3.34
C LEU A 255 -8.64 24.43 4.54
N LYS A 256 -7.51 23.84 4.92
CA LYS A 256 -6.68 24.33 6.03
C LYS A 256 -6.25 25.78 5.78
N GLY A 257 -6.46 26.65 6.76
CA GLY A 257 -6.11 28.07 6.69
C GLY A 257 -7.12 28.96 5.96
N LYS A 258 -8.19 28.41 5.37
CA LYS A 258 -9.25 29.21 4.73
C LYS A 258 -10.28 29.70 5.74
N GLY A 259 -10.83 30.90 5.50
CA GLY A 259 -11.91 31.49 6.29
C GLY A 259 -13.20 30.66 6.20
N SER A 260 -14.09 30.79 7.18
CA SER A 260 -15.36 30.05 7.21
C SER A 260 -16.24 30.33 6.00
N LYS A 261 -16.24 31.57 5.49
CA LYS A 261 -16.92 31.97 4.26
C LYS A 261 -16.36 31.23 3.05
N ASP A 262 -15.04 31.24 2.87
CA ASP A 262 -14.38 30.54 1.76
C ASP A 262 -14.65 29.04 1.78
N LYS A 263 -14.57 28.40 2.95
CA LYS A 263 -14.89 26.97 3.10
C LYS A 263 -16.32 26.66 2.66
N ARG A 264 -17.28 27.52 3.03
CA ARG A 264 -18.69 27.38 2.61
C ARG A 264 -18.85 27.59 1.10
N ASN A 265 -18.24 28.62 0.53
CA ASN A 265 -18.33 28.88 -0.92
C ASN A 265 -17.76 27.72 -1.73
N ILE A 266 -16.60 27.17 -1.34
CA ILE A 266 -16.03 25.99 -2.00
C ILE A 266 -16.98 24.80 -1.93
N LYS A 267 -17.57 24.55 -0.75
CA LYS A 267 -18.52 23.46 -0.56
C LYS A 267 -19.76 23.62 -1.46
N LEU A 268 -20.33 24.83 -1.50
CA LEU A 268 -21.49 25.14 -2.34
C LEU A 268 -21.16 24.97 -3.84
N ALA A 269 -20.01 25.44 -4.30
CA ALA A 269 -19.56 25.24 -5.67
C ALA A 269 -19.45 23.74 -6.03
N CYS A 270 -18.88 22.93 -5.13
CA CYS A 270 -18.82 21.49 -5.31
C CYS A 270 -20.23 20.84 -5.37
N GLU A 271 -21.15 21.23 -4.49
CA GLU A 271 -22.52 20.73 -4.46
C GLU A 271 -23.29 21.08 -5.75
N GLN A 272 -23.16 22.32 -6.24
CA GLN A 272 -23.78 22.76 -7.49
C GLN A 272 -23.29 21.93 -8.68
N LEU A 273 -21.98 21.70 -8.77
CA LEU A 273 -21.37 20.94 -9.86
C LEU A 273 -21.61 19.42 -9.76
N SER A 274 -21.95 18.89 -8.59
CA SER A 274 -22.16 17.45 -8.39
C SER A 274 -23.20 16.85 -9.34
N SER A 275 -24.20 17.63 -9.74
CA SER A 275 -25.24 17.21 -10.68
C SER A 275 -24.72 17.02 -12.11
N ARG A 276 -23.74 17.83 -12.52
CA ARG A 276 -23.13 17.80 -13.87
C ARG A 276 -22.06 16.72 -13.99
N PHE A 277 -21.50 16.27 -12.87
CA PHE A 277 -20.44 15.27 -12.81
C PHE A 277 -20.88 14.05 -11.98
N PRO A 278 -21.87 13.26 -12.45
CA PRO A 278 -22.43 12.15 -11.66
C PRO A 278 -21.42 11.03 -11.35
N GLN A 279 -20.38 10.90 -12.18
CA GLN A 279 -19.28 9.93 -11.99
C GLN A 279 -18.19 10.44 -11.04
N VAL A 280 -18.22 11.72 -10.64
CA VAL A 280 -17.29 12.23 -9.63
C VAL A 280 -17.88 12.00 -8.25
N GLN A 281 -17.08 11.45 -7.35
CA GLN A 281 -17.36 11.34 -5.93
C GLN A 281 -16.64 12.46 -5.18
N ILE A 282 -17.36 13.06 -4.23
CA ILE A 282 -16.86 14.15 -3.40
C ILE A 282 -17.02 13.74 -1.95
N ASN A 283 -15.91 13.73 -1.21
CA ASN A 283 -15.89 13.46 0.22
C ASN A 283 -15.46 14.74 0.94
N PHE A 284 -16.30 15.24 1.84
CA PHE A 284 -16.03 16.47 2.59
C PHE A 284 -15.44 16.15 3.96
N TYR A 285 -14.27 16.71 4.25
CA TYR A 285 -13.62 16.65 5.57
C TYR A 285 -13.44 18.05 6.15
N GLU A 286 -13.09 18.12 7.43
CA GLU A 286 -12.89 19.40 8.12
C GLU A 286 -11.71 20.21 7.54
N THR A 287 -10.66 19.51 7.12
CA THR A 287 -9.39 20.10 6.66
C THR A 287 -9.23 20.12 5.15
N HIS A 288 -10.02 19.34 4.41
CA HIS A 288 -9.89 19.18 2.97
C HIS A 288 -11.17 18.60 2.34
N ILE A 289 -11.22 18.62 1.00
CA ILE A 289 -12.26 17.96 0.20
C ILE A 289 -11.54 17.04 -0.77
N ASP A 290 -11.94 15.78 -0.79
CA ASP A 290 -11.44 14.81 -1.75
C ASP A 290 -12.40 14.66 -2.92
N ILE A 291 -11.85 14.64 -4.12
CA ILE A 291 -12.56 14.53 -5.40
C ILE A 291 -12.01 13.29 -6.09
N ILE A 292 -12.85 12.28 -6.28
CA ILE A 292 -12.47 10.97 -6.81
C ILE A 292 -13.25 10.71 -8.10
N GLY A 293 -12.58 10.32 -9.17
CA GLY A 293 -13.20 10.07 -10.47
C GLY A 293 -12.17 9.74 -11.55
N SER A 294 -12.59 9.67 -12.80
CA SER A 294 -11.64 9.57 -13.92
C SER A 294 -10.74 10.81 -13.97
N SER A 295 -9.51 10.68 -14.50
CA SER A 295 -8.59 11.82 -14.60
C SER A 295 -9.18 13.01 -15.38
N SER A 296 -9.96 12.74 -16.43
CA SER A 296 -10.64 13.79 -17.20
C SER A 296 -11.68 14.52 -16.36
N ASP A 297 -12.53 13.78 -15.65
CA ASP A 297 -13.64 14.36 -14.91
C ASP A 297 -13.15 15.10 -13.67
N THR A 298 -12.18 14.56 -12.93
CA THR A 298 -11.63 15.22 -11.73
C THR A 298 -10.94 16.54 -12.08
N ASN A 299 -10.17 16.56 -13.17
CA ASN A 299 -9.49 17.77 -13.63
C ASN A 299 -10.48 18.84 -14.11
N LEU A 300 -11.49 18.45 -14.88
CA LEU A 300 -12.51 19.37 -15.36
C LEU A 300 -13.36 19.90 -14.19
N PHE A 301 -13.80 19.02 -13.29
CA PHE A 301 -14.54 19.38 -12.08
C PHE A 301 -13.77 20.39 -11.24
N LYS A 302 -12.48 20.13 -10.98
CA LYS A 302 -11.60 21.02 -10.22
C LYS A 302 -11.47 22.39 -10.89
N LYS A 303 -11.32 22.44 -12.21
CA LYS A 303 -11.26 23.69 -12.97
C LYS A 303 -12.55 24.50 -12.80
N GLU A 304 -13.71 23.87 -12.96
CA GLU A 304 -15.01 24.53 -12.83
C GLU A 304 -15.29 25.02 -11.40
N VAL A 305 -14.91 24.25 -10.37
CA VAL A 305 -14.98 24.70 -8.97
C VAL A 305 -14.18 25.99 -8.78
N MET A 306 -12.96 26.03 -9.31
CA MET A 306 -12.10 27.22 -9.19
C MET A 306 -12.64 28.43 -9.95
N GLU A 307 -13.37 28.22 -11.06
CA GLU A 307 -14.05 29.28 -11.80
C GLU A 307 -15.25 29.83 -11.03
N LEU A 308 -16.10 28.97 -10.44
CA LEU A 308 -17.25 29.39 -9.63
C LEU A 308 -16.82 30.21 -8.40
N ILE A 309 -15.78 29.78 -7.69
CA ILE A 309 -15.29 30.50 -6.52
C ILE A 309 -14.80 31.90 -6.90
N ARG A 310 -14.18 32.07 -8.08
CA ARG A 310 -13.72 33.37 -8.58
C ARG A 310 -14.86 34.32 -8.95
N LEU A 311 -16.00 33.79 -9.38
CA LEU A 311 -17.17 34.59 -9.76
C LEU A 311 -17.95 35.10 -8.54
N GLU A 312 -17.82 34.43 -7.38
CA GLU A 312 -18.48 34.81 -6.12
C GLU A 312 -17.58 35.62 -5.16
N SER A 313 -16.34 35.93 -5.57
CA SER A 313 -15.34 36.71 -4.81
C SER A 313 -15.40 38.19 -5.18
#